data_AF-A0A2I0IFS2-F1
#
_entry.id   AF-A0A2I0IFS2-F1
#
_cell.length_a   1.000
_cell.length_b   1.000
_cell.length_c   1.000
_cell.angle_alpha   90.00
_cell.angle_beta   90.00
_cell.angle_gamma   90.00
#
_symmetry.space_group_name_H-M   'P 1'
#
loop_
_entity.id
_entity.type
_entity.pdbx_description
1 polymer ?
#
loop_
_entity_poly.entity_id
_entity_poly.type
_entity_poly.pdbx_seq_one_letter_code
_entity_poly.pdbx_strand_id
1 'polypeptide(L)'
;IVDGDLKLVEGELSKSLLENNRCYLLDCGDEIFVWVGRLTQVDERKAASLSAEEYITSQSRPKSTRITKVIQGYETHAFKSNFGSWPLGSVNSGAEEGRGKVAALLKQQGVGLKALAKAAPVIEEVPPLLEGGGKMEVWRINGSAKTPLPNEEIGKFYSGDCYITLYTYHAGDRKEDYFLGCWIGKDSLE
;
A
#
# COMPACT_ATOMS: atom_id res chain seq x y z
N ILE A 1 -19.66 2.18 7.30
CA ILE A 1 -20.42 3.38 6.86
C ILE A 1 -21.77 2.88 6.38
N VAL A 2 -22.86 3.36 6.96
CA VAL A 2 -24.23 2.95 6.61
C VAL A 2 -25.02 4.23 6.36
N ASP A 3 -25.51 4.43 5.14
CA ASP A 3 -26.27 5.62 4.73
C ASP A 3 -25.54 6.96 4.99
N GLY A 4 -24.20 6.94 4.99
CA GLY A 4 -23.37 8.12 5.30
C GLY A 4 -22.99 8.25 6.77
N ASP A 5 -23.62 7.48 7.66
CA ASP A 5 -23.30 7.49 9.09
C ASP A 5 -22.15 6.54 9.43
N LEU A 6 -21.28 7.01 10.32
CA LEU A 6 -20.19 6.23 10.88
C LEU A 6 -20.68 5.43 12.09
N LYS A 7 -20.63 4.11 11.97
CA LYS A 7 -20.86 3.19 13.08
C LYS A 7 -19.53 2.61 13.51
N LEU A 8 -19.19 2.78 14.78
CA LEU A 8 -17.97 2.22 15.36
C LEU A 8 -18.04 0.70 15.30
N VAL A 9 -16.93 0.09 14.88
CA VAL A 9 -16.74 -1.37 14.92
C VAL A 9 -15.82 -1.64 16.10
N GLU A 10 -16.35 -2.31 17.13
CA GLU A 10 -15.57 -2.69 18.31
C GLU A 10 -14.90 -4.06 18.10
N GLY A 11 -13.68 -4.22 18.63
CA GLY A 11 -12.94 -5.47 18.61
C GLY A 11 -11.65 -5.44 17.77
N GLU A 12 -11.02 -6.61 17.65
CA GLU A 12 -9.79 -6.77 16.89
C GLU A 12 -10.03 -6.67 15.37
N LEU A 13 -9.22 -5.88 14.68
CA LEU A 13 -9.31 -5.70 13.23
C LEU A 13 -8.91 -6.99 12.50
N SER A 14 -9.88 -7.61 11.83
CA SER A 14 -9.70 -8.81 11.00
C SER A 14 -10.31 -8.63 9.62
N LYS A 15 -9.76 -9.30 8.60
CA LYS A 15 -10.26 -9.22 7.21
C LYS A 15 -11.73 -9.61 7.08
N SER A 16 -12.23 -10.53 7.91
CA SER A 16 -13.63 -10.98 7.90
C SER A 16 -14.63 -9.88 8.24
N LEU A 17 -14.21 -8.78 8.89
CA LEU A 17 -15.06 -7.62 9.13
C LEU A 17 -15.39 -6.87 7.82
N LEU A 18 -14.59 -7.03 6.78
CA LEU A 18 -14.73 -6.28 5.53
C LEU A 18 -15.72 -6.96 4.58
N GLU A 19 -17.01 -6.73 4.82
CA GLU A 19 -18.09 -7.20 3.95
C GLU A 19 -18.02 -6.57 2.54
N ASN A 20 -18.14 -7.40 1.49
CA ASN A 20 -17.96 -7.00 0.08
C ASN A 20 -19.01 -6.01 -0.46
N ASN A 21 -20.11 -5.80 0.27
CA ASN A 21 -21.22 -4.91 -0.07
C ASN A 21 -21.25 -3.66 0.82
N ARG A 22 -20.18 -3.38 1.57
CA ARG A 22 -20.09 -2.21 2.47
C ARG A 22 -18.84 -1.39 2.23
N CYS A 23 -18.85 -0.17 2.77
CA CYS A 23 -17.68 0.70 2.89
C CYS A 23 -17.28 0.87 4.36
N TYR A 24 -15.97 0.93 4.62
CA TYR A 24 -15.39 1.08 5.95
C TYR A 24 -14.40 2.24 5.95
N LEU A 25 -14.35 2.96 7.07
CA LEU A 25 -13.35 3.98 7.36
C LEU A 25 -12.41 3.41 8.43
N LEU A 26 -11.11 3.50 8.20
CA LEU A 26 -10.09 3.12 9.16
C LEU A 26 -9.20 4.33 9.44
N ASP A 27 -9.23 4.84 10.66
CA ASP A 27 -8.40 5.96 11.12
C ASP A 27 -7.10 5.42 11.73
N CYS A 28 -5.96 5.70 11.07
CA CYS A 28 -4.63 5.30 11.53
C CYS A 28 -3.83 6.48 12.10
N GLY A 29 -4.45 7.65 12.29
CA GLY A 29 -3.79 8.85 12.79
C GLY A 29 -3.38 9.83 11.69
N ASP A 30 -2.28 9.56 11.00
CA ASP A 30 -1.72 10.41 9.93
C ASP A 30 -2.31 10.12 8.54
N GLU A 31 -2.81 8.89 8.36
CA GLU A 31 -3.56 8.44 7.19
C GLU A 31 -4.91 7.84 7.59
N ILE A 32 -5.93 8.12 6.78
CA ILE A 32 -7.26 7.52 6.89
C ILE A 32 -7.50 6.69 5.62
N PHE A 33 -7.91 5.44 5.80
CA PHE A 33 -8.30 4.57 4.69
C PHE A 33 -9.82 4.51 4.55
N VAL A 34 -10.30 4.59 3.30
CA VAL A 34 -11.68 4.27 2.95
C VAL A 34 -11.68 2.98 2.14
N TRP A 35 -12.01 1.86 2.78
CA TRP A 35 -12.14 0.57 2.12
C TRP A 35 -13.52 0.43 1.49
N VAL A 36 -13.58 -0.02 0.23
CA VAL A 36 -14.80 -0.13 -0.56
C VAL A 36 -14.96 -1.54 -1.10
N GLY A 37 -16.03 -2.22 -0.66
CA GLY A 37 -16.44 -3.52 -1.17
C GLY A 37 -16.88 -3.44 -2.63
N ARG A 38 -16.61 -4.48 -3.44
CA ARG A 38 -16.92 -4.46 -4.89
C ARG A 38 -18.41 -4.48 -5.21
N LEU A 39 -19.26 -4.93 -4.29
CA LEU A 39 -20.72 -5.01 -4.47
C LEU A 39 -21.46 -3.76 -3.96
N THR A 40 -20.73 -2.74 -3.51
CA THR A 40 -21.32 -1.45 -3.10
C THR A 40 -21.93 -0.72 -4.29
N GLN A 41 -22.98 0.06 -4.04
CA GLN A 41 -23.61 0.92 -5.03
C GLN A 41 -22.87 2.24 -5.19
N VAL A 42 -23.14 2.95 -6.31
CA VAL A 42 -22.48 4.24 -6.59
C VAL A 42 -22.77 5.26 -5.49
N ASP A 43 -24.00 5.30 -4.97
CA ASP A 43 -24.38 6.30 -3.97
C ASP A 43 -23.80 5.99 -2.59
N GLU A 44 -23.69 4.72 -2.20
CA GLU A 44 -22.97 4.31 -0.98
C GLU A 44 -21.48 4.69 -1.04
N ARG A 45 -20.85 4.55 -2.22
CA ARG A 45 -19.45 4.95 -2.42
C ARG A 45 -19.26 6.47 -2.33
N LYS A 46 -20.21 7.26 -2.85
CA LYS A 46 -20.19 8.72 -2.71
C LYS A 46 -20.39 9.13 -1.25
N ALA A 47 -21.37 8.53 -0.58
CA ALA A 47 -21.62 8.77 0.84
C ALA A 47 -20.37 8.46 1.65
N ALA A 48 -19.71 7.32 1.42
CA ALA A 48 -18.46 6.95 2.09
C ALA A 48 -17.33 7.97 1.93
N SER A 49 -17.14 8.52 0.73
CA SER A 49 -16.15 9.59 0.50
C SER A 49 -16.49 10.86 1.29
N LEU A 50 -17.75 11.28 1.26
CA LEU A 50 -18.20 12.47 1.99
C LEU A 50 -18.06 12.29 3.51
N SER A 51 -18.46 11.13 4.03
CA SER A 51 -18.31 10.79 5.44
C SER A 51 -16.86 10.84 5.90
N ALA A 52 -15.90 10.47 5.04
CA ALA A 52 -14.47 10.53 5.38
C ALA A 52 -13.94 11.97 5.47
N GLU A 53 -14.37 12.85 4.58
CA GLU A 53 -14.03 14.29 4.61
C GLU A 53 -14.66 14.99 5.83
N GLU A 54 -15.92 14.67 6.13
CA GLU A 54 -16.61 15.15 7.31
C GLU A 54 -15.96 14.63 8.60
N TYR A 55 -15.53 13.36 8.61
CA TYR A 55 -14.83 12.77 9.74
C TYR A 55 -13.54 13.53 10.09
N ILE A 56 -12.70 13.84 9.09
CA ILE A 56 -11.49 14.66 9.31
C ILE A 56 -11.82 15.99 9.97
N THR A 57 -12.88 16.65 9.47
CA THR A 57 -13.31 17.95 9.99
C THR A 57 -13.83 17.83 11.42
N SER A 58 -14.69 16.85 11.70
CA SER A 58 -15.27 16.62 13.03
C SER A 58 -14.22 16.23 14.08
N GLN A 59 -13.21 15.45 13.70
CA GLN A 59 -12.11 15.04 14.57
C GLN A 59 -11.01 16.10 14.69
N SER A 60 -11.20 17.30 14.14
CA SER A 60 -10.20 18.39 14.17
C SER A 60 -8.83 17.98 13.61
N ARG A 61 -8.81 17.07 12.64
CA ARG A 61 -7.58 16.58 12.00
C ARG A 61 -7.04 17.64 11.02
N PRO A 62 -5.72 17.70 10.76
CA PRO A 62 -5.17 18.59 9.75
C PRO A 62 -5.80 18.36 8.38
N LYS A 63 -6.04 19.42 7.61
CA LYS A 63 -6.54 19.29 6.22
C LYS A 63 -5.57 18.56 5.28
N SER A 64 -4.31 18.43 5.69
CA SER A 64 -3.28 17.66 5.01
C SER A 64 -3.33 16.15 5.32
N THR A 65 -4.23 15.72 6.22
CA THR A 65 -4.43 14.29 6.54
C THR A 65 -4.76 13.56 5.26
N ARG A 66 -4.00 12.51 4.96
CA ARG A 66 -4.15 11.77 3.72
C ARG A 66 -5.39 10.88 3.81
N ILE A 67 -6.25 10.93 2.80
CA ILE A 67 -7.30 9.93 2.59
C ILE A 67 -6.88 9.01 1.46
N THR A 68 -6.78 7.71 1.74
CA THR A 68 -6.45 6.69 0.75
C THR A 68 -7.64 5.77 0.54
N LYS A 69 -8.17 5.74 -0.68
CA LYS A 69 -9.25 4.84 -1.07
C LYS A 69 -8.69 3.46 -1.42
N VAL A 70 -9.24 2.43 -0.81
CA VAL A 70 -8.85 1.04 -1.02
C VAL A 70 -10.03 0.26 -1.59
N ILE A 71 -9.84 -0.43 -2.71
CA ILE A 71 -10.88 -1.28 -3.30
C ILE A 71 -10.63 -2.72 -2.89
N GLN A 72 -11.71 -3.45 -2.56
CA GLN A 72 -11.61 -4.87 -2.23
C GLN A 72 -10.84 -5.66 -3.31
N GLY A 73 -9.85 -6.44 -2.88
CA GLY A 73 -8.95 -7.21 -3.75
C GLY A 73 -7.70 -6.45 -4.22
N TYR A 74 -7.65 -5.14 -4.00
CA TYR A 74 -6.51 -4.26 -4.29
C TYR A 74 -5.99 -3.60 -3.00
N GLU A 75 -6.09 -4.30 -1.87
CA GLU A 75 -5.60 -3.78 -0.60
C GLU A 75 -4.07 -3.65 -0.60
N THR A 76 -3.58 -2.45 -0.30
CA THR A 76 -2.15 -2.14 -0.21
C THR A 76 -1.52 -2.79 1.03
N HIS A 77 -0.18 -2.88 1.05
CA HIS A 77 0.52 -3.36 2.25
C HIS A 77 0.25 -2.45 3.46
N ALA A 78 0.28 -1.13 3.26
CA ALA A 78 -0.01 -0.14 4.30
C ALA A 78 -1.41 -0.31 4.91
N PHE A 79 -2.42 -0.70 4.12
CA PHE A 79 -3.75 -1.01 4.66
C PHE A 79 -3.73 -2.32 5.45
N LYS A 80 -3.14 -3.38 4.88
CA LYS A 80 -3.11 -4.73 5.47
C LYS A 80 -2.34 -4.79 6.78
N SER A 81 -1.31 -3.97 6.96
CA SER A 81 -0.49 -3.93 8.19
C SER A 81 -1.25 -3.46 9.43
N ASN A 82 -2.44 -2.86 9.26
CA ASN A 82 -3.30 -2.45 10.38
C ASN A 82 -4.16 -3.60 10.95
N PHE A 83 -4.09 -4.80 10.36
CA PHE A 83 -4.87 -5.97 10.78
C PHE A 83 -3.95 -6.97 11.48
N GLY A 84 -4.42 -7.59 12.57
CA GLY A 84 -3.63 -8.54 13.36
C GLY A 84 -3.21 -9.79 12.56
N SER A 85 -4.05 -10.20 11.61
CA SER A 85 -3.68 -11.16 10.57
C SER A 85 -4.43 -10.87 9.27
N TRP A 86 -3.71 -10.97 8.15
CA TRP A 86 -4.29 -10.90 6.82
C TRP A 86 -4.03 -12.22 6.09
N PRO A 87 -5.07 -12.94 5.63
CA PRO A 87 -4.86 -14.22 4.96
C PRO A 87 -4.03 -14.02 3.69
N LEU A 88 -2.97 -14.82 3.57
CA LEU A 88 -2.17 -14.96 2.35
C LEU A 88 -3.11 -15.43 1.24
N GLY A 89 -3.41 -14.56 0.29
CA GLY A 89 -4.39 -14.84 -0.75
C GLY A 89 -3.89 -15.92 -1.71
N SER A 90 -4.73 -16.93 -1.98
CA SER A 90 -4.65 -17.71 -3.21
C SER A 90 -4.87 -16.75 -4.39
N VAL A 91 -3.93 -16.76 -5.34
CA VAL A 91 -3.96 -15.90 -6.53
C VAL A 91 -5.22 -16.23 -7.33
N ASN A 92 -6.25 -15.40 -7.22
CA ASN A 92 -7.34 -15.40 -8.19
C ASN A 92 -6.94 -14.43 -9.31
N SER A 93 -6.46 -15.01 -10.41
CA SER A 93 -6.22 -14.36 -11.69
C SER A 93 -7.51 -13.73 -12.21
N GLY A 94 -7.63 -12.41 -12.10
CA GLY A 94 -8.80 -11.67 -12.55
C GLY A 94 -8.66 -10.17 -12.33
N ALA A 95 -7.61 -9.57 -12.88
CA ALA A 95 -7.32 -8.15 -12.73
C ALA A 95 -6.65 -7.55 -13.97
N GLU A 96 -7.31 -7.63 -15.13
CA GLU A 96 -6.94 -6.79 -16.29
C GLU A 96 -8.03 -5.80 -16.73
N GLU A 97 -9.27 -5.91 -16.23
CA GLU A 97 -10.37 -5.09 -16.74
C GLU A 97 -10.63 -3.85 -15.88
N GLY A 98 -9.80 -2.81 -16.04
CA GLY A 98 -10.03 -1.53 -15.36
C GLY A 98 -9.15 -0.34 -15.74
N ARG A 99 -8.00 -0.55 -16.41
CA ARG A 99 -7.06 0.55 -16.74
C ARG A 99 -7.47 1.44 -17.92
N GLY A 100 -8.58 1.19 -18.60
CA GLY A 100 -8.80 1.69 -19.97
C GLY A 100 -9.61 2.98 -20.19
N LYS A 101 -10.20 3.65 -19.18
CA LYS A 101 -11.20 4.71 -19.48
C LYS A 101 -10.89 6.14 -19.02
N VAL A 102 -9.88 6.36 -18.16
CA VAL A 102 -9.64 7.69 -17.56
C VAL A 102 -8.53 8.49 -18.24
N ALA A 103 -7.61 7.83 -18.96
CA ALA A 103 -6.52 8.50 -19.66
C ALA A 103 -6.98 9.28 -20.92
N ALA A 104 -8.15 8.97 -21.48
CA ALA A 104 -8.61 9.53 -22.77
C ALA A 104 -9.33 10.89 -22.68
N LEU A 105 -9.62 11.42 -21.48
CA LEU A 105 -10.49 12.60 -21.30
C LEU A 105 -9.76 13.91 -20.92
N LEU A 106 -8.44 13.99 -21.08
CA LEU A 106 -7.65 15.21 -20.84
C LEU A 106 -6.98 15.73 -22.12
N LYS A 107 -7.74 15.89 -23.21
CA LYS A 107 -7.25 16.56 -24.41
C LYS A 107 -8.29 17.45 -25.08
N GLN A 108 -8.81 18.45 -24.35
CA GLN A 108 -9.25 19.71 -24.95
C GLN A 108 -9.52 20.78 -23.88
N GLN A 109 -8.54 21.68 -23.69
CA GLN A 109 -8.70 23.14 -23.58
C GLN A 109 -7.36 23.73 -23.16
N GLY A 110 -6.77 24.51 -24.06
CA GLY A 110 -5.54 25.26 -23.80
C GLY A 110 -5.87 26.65 -23.26
N VAL A 111 -5.17 27.05 -22.20
CA VAL A 111 -4.63 28.42 -21.98
C VAL A 111 -3.38 28.25 -21.11
N GLY A 112 -2.26 28.81 -21.56
CA GLY A 112 -0.96 28.68 -20.90
C GLY A 112 -0.79 29.60 -19.70
N LEU A 113 -0.19 29.08 -18.64
CA LEU A 113 0.58 29.84 -17.64
C LEU A 113 1.76 28.98 -17.15
N LYS A 114 2.83 29.68 -16.80
CA LYS A 114 4.23 29.23 -16.68
C LYS A 114 4.44 28.03 -15.75
N ALA A 115 5.38 27.19 -16.16
CA ALA A 115 5.88 26.03 -15.44
C ALA A 115 6.33 26.36 -14.01
N LEU A 116 5.77 25.63 -13.04
CA LEU A 116 6.41 25.40 -11.75
C LEU A 116 6.62 23.88 -11.65
N ALA A 117 7.88 23.45 -11.64
CA ALA A 117 8.26 22.06 -11.52
C ALA A 117 7.73 21.51 -10.17
N LYS A 118 6.64 20.75 -10.22
CA LYS A 118 6.24 19.89 -9.11
C LYS A 118 7.11 18.65 -9.18
N ALA A 119 8.00 18.50 -8.20
CA ALA A 119 8.62 17.22 -7.90
C ALA A 119 7.50 16.18 -7.79
N ALA A 120 7.57 15.14 -8.63
CA ALA A 120 6.68 14.01 -8.52
C ALA A 120 6.86 13.42 -7.10
N PRO A 121 5.78 13.16 -6.36
CA PRO A 121 5.91 12.37 -5.14
C PRO A 121 6.45 11.01 -5.59
N VAL A 122 7.61 10.64 -5.08
CA VAL A 122 8.11 9.27 -5.19
C VAL A 122 7.15 8.44 -4.35
N ILE A 123 6.14 7.89 -5.01
CA ILE A 123 5.36 6.81 -4.44
C ILE A 123 6.33 5.64 -4.44
N GLU A 124 6.89 5.34 -3.28
CA GLU A 124 7.58 4.08 -3.01
C GLU A 124 6.48 2.98 -2.99
N GLU A 125 5.87 2.73 -4.15
CA GLU A 125 5.15 1.48 -4.36
C GLU A 125 6.22 0.41 -4.27
N VAL A 126 6.28 -0.29 -3.14
CA VAL A 126 6.96 -1.59 -3.09
C VAL A 126 6.35 -2.38 -4.25
N PRO A 127 7.12 -2.65 -5.32
CA PRO A 127 6.60 -3.36 -6.48
C PRO A 127 6.00 -4.70 -6.02
N PRO A 128 5.16 -5.36 -6.80
CA PRO A 128 4.86 -6.77 -6.59
C PRO A 128 6.16 -7.58 -6.80
N LEU A 129 7.07 -7.55 -5.81
CA LEU A 129 8.42 -8.12 -5.81
C LEU A 129 8.42 -9.65 -5.94
N LEU A 130 7.23 -10.28 -5.99
CA LEU A 130 7.05 -11.73 -5.92
C LEU A 130 6.48 -12.33 -7.22
N GLU A 131 6.18 -11.52 -8.24
CA GLU A 131 5.82 -12.02 -9.57
C GLU A 131 7.10 -12.36 -10.36
N GLY A 132 7.76 -13.43 -9.90
CA GLY A 132 8.82 -14.24 -10.52
C GLY A 132 9.61 -13.64 -11.69
N GLY A 133 10.75 -13.01 -11.38
CA GLY A 133 11.74 -12.67 -12.40
C GLY A 133 12.94 -11.85 -11.94
N GLY A 134 12.90 -11.24 -10.76
CA GLY A 134 14.01 -10.44 -10.24
C GLY A 134 15.09 -11.24 -9.51
N LYS A 135 16.28 -10.66 -9.39
CA LYS A 135 17.44 -11.21 -8.69
C LYS A 135 17.46 -10.68 -7.25
N MET A 136 17.52 -11.59 -6.28
CA MET A 136 17.64 -11.26 -4.85
C MET A 136 19.06 -11.49 -4.35
N GLU A 137 19.63 -10.50 -3.68
CA GLU A 137 20.93 -10.59 -3.01
C GLU A 137 20.79 -10.11 -1.57
N VAL A 138 21.25 -10.92 -0.62
CA VAL A 138 21.19 -10.61 0.82
C VAL A 138 22.58 -10.68 1.41
N TRP A 139 22.91 -9.74 2.30
CA TRP A 139 24.17 -9.74 3.04
C TRP A 139 23.91 -9.60 4.53
N ARG A 140 24.63 -10.38 5.34
CA ARG A 140 24.73 -10.20 6.78
C ARG A 140 25.76 -9.11 7.09
N ILE A 141 25.42 -8.24 8.01
CA ILE A 141 26.28 -7.18 8.53
C ILE A 141 26.82 -7.61 9.89
N ASN A 142 28.13 -7.43 10.07
CA ASN A 142 28.85 -7.67 11.32
C ASN A 142 29.97 -6.64 11.43
N GLY A 143 29.77 -5.63 12.27
CA GLY A 143 30.50 -4.37 12.26
C GLY A 143 30.49 -3.72 10.87
N SER A 144 31.68 -3.38 10.38
CA SER A 144 31.87 -2.84 9.03
C SER A 144 31.91 -3.92 7.93
N ALA A 145 31.79 -5.21 8.26
CA ALA A 145 31.89 -6.29 7.29
C ALA A 145 30.52 -6.65 6.70
N LYS A 146 30.47 -6.76 5.37
CA LYS A 146 29.29 -7.17 4.60
C LYS A 146 29.55 -8.55 3.99
N THR A 147 28.85 -9.58 4.47
CA THR A 147 29.05 -10.98 4.04
C THR A 147 27.83 -11.47 3.25
N PRO A 148 27.97 -11.90 1.98
CA PRO A 148 26.84 -12.40 1.20
C PRO A 148 26.30 -13.70 1.78
N LEU A 149 24.97 -13.85 1.80
CA LEU A 149 24.33 -15.10 2.18
C LEU A 149 24.30 -16.06 0.99
N PRO A 150 24.53 -17.37 1.21
CA PRO A 150 24.22 -18.38 0.20
C PRO A 150 22.71 -18.46 -0.03
N ASN A 151 22.30 -18.90 -1.23
CA ASN A 151 20.89 -18.89 -1.64
C ASN A 151 19.99 -19.71 -0.70
N GLU A 152 20.52 -20.76 -0.07
CA GLU A 152 19.80 -21.64 0.85
C GLU A 152 19.47 -20.98 2.21
N GLU A 153 20.16 -19.89 2.51
CA GLU A 153 19.96 -19.10 3.74
C GLU A 153 19.13 -17.83 3.48
N ILE A 154 18.90 -17.45 2.22
CA ILE A 154 18.03 -16.32 1.87
C ILE A 154 16.60 -16.61 2.35
N GLY A 155 16.07 -15.71 3.18
CA GLY A 155 14.77 -15.84 3.83
C GLY A 155 14.84 -16.29 5.30
N LYS A 156 16.02 -16.69 5.80
CA LYS A 156 16.26 -16.96 7.22
C LYS A 156 16.94 -15.75 7.86
N PHE A 157 16.19 -15.05 8.72
CA PHE A 157 16.68 -13.87 9.44
C PHE A 157 16.77 -14.19 10.93
N TYR A 158 17.91 -13.89 11.55
CA TYR A 158 18.18 -14.17 12.95
C TYR A 158 18.17 -12.88 13.77
N SER A 159 17.46 -12.86 14.90
CA SER A 159 17.25 -11.65 15.70
C SER A 159 18.53 -11.00 16.23
N GLY A 160 19.64 -11.75 16.31
CA GLY A 160 20.95 -11.25 16.75
C GLY A 160 21.82 -10.63 15.65
N ASP A 161 21.33 -10.54 14.41
CA ASP A 161 22.09 -10.07 13.25
C ASP A 161 21.37 -8.93 12.51
N CYS A 162 22.12 -8.19 11.70
CA CYS A 162 21.57 -7.22 10.73
C CYS A 162 21.79 -7.70 9.30
N TYR A 163 20.87 -7.36 8.40
CA TYR A 163 20.94 -7.76 7.00
C TYR A 163 20.58 -6.61 6.06
N ILE A 164 21.23 -6.59 4.90
CA ILE A 164 20.88 -5.74 3.77
C ILE A 164 20.35 -6.64 2.65
N THR A 165 19.25 -6.22 2.04
CA THR A 165 18.60 -6.94 0.95
C THR A 165 18.54 -6.04 -0.27
N LEU A 166 19.09 -6.48 -1.40
CA LEU A 166 18.95 -5.84 -2.70
C LEU A 166 18.14 -6.75 -3.60
N TYR A 167 17.02 -6.24 -4.10
CA TYR A 167 16.24 -6.90 -5.14
C TYR A 167 16.32 -6.08 -6.42
N THR A 168 16.82 -6.71 -7.48
CA THR A 168 16.91 -6.12 -8.83
C THR A 168 15.78 -6.69 -9.67
N TYR A 169 14.96 -5.84 -10.28
CA TYR A 169 13.83 -6.26 -11.09
C TYR A 169 13.69 -5.42 -12.36
N HIS A 170 12.94 -5.94 -13.33
CA HIS A 170 12.67 -5.23 -14.58
C HIS A 170 11.27 -4.62 -14.53
N ALA A 171 11.17 -3.29 -14.49
CA ALA A 171 9.90 -2.58 -14.61
C ALA A 171 9.61 -2.25 -16.07
N GLY A 172 8.78 -3.07 -16.73
CA GLY A 172 8.40 -2.87 -18.12
C GLY A 172 9.55 -3.02 -19.13
N ASP A 173 9.49 -2.30 -20.24
CA ASP A 173 10.48 -2.42 -21.32
C ASP A 173 11.81 -1.72 -20.98
N ARG A 174 12.73 -2.51 -20.40
CA ARG A 174 14.21 -2.37 -20.41
C ARG A 174 14.91 -1.59 -19.29
N LYS A 175 14.26 -1.16 -18.21
CA LYS A 175 15.00 -0.59 -17.06
C LYS A 175 15.06 -1.59 -15.90
N GLU A 176 16.29 -1.87 -15.45
CA GLU A 176 16.54 -2.46 -14.14
C GLU A 176 16.22 -1.40 -13.09
N ASP A 177 15.28 -1.72 -12.22
CA ASP A 177 14.99 -0.99 -11.00
C ASP A 177 15.41 -1.82 -9.79
N TYR A 178 15.55 -1.15 -8.66
CA TYR A 178 16.13 -1.72 -7.45
C TYR A 178 15.27 -1.43 -6.24
N PHE A 179 15.06 -2.44 -5.41
CA PHE A 179 14.55 -2.29 -4.05
C PHE A 179 15.67 -2.63 -3.07
N LEU A 180 16.06 -1.65 -2.25
CA LEU A 180 17.09 -1.82 -1.21
C LEU A 180 16.42 -1.71 0.15
N GLY A 181 16.51 -2.78 0.94
CA GLY A 181 15.99 -2.83 2.30
C GLY A 181 17.08 -3.16 3.30
N CYS A 182 16.85 -2.76 4.55
CA CYS A 182 17.61 -3.24 5.70
C CYS A 182 16.67 -3.93 6.68
N TRP A 183 17.15 -4.99 7.31
CA TRP A 183 16.49 -5.64 8.42
C TRP A 183 17.44 -5.63 9.62
N ILE A 184 16.97 -5.07 10.72
CA ILE A 184 17.75 -4.94 11.96
C ILE A 184 17.14 -5.89 12.97
N GLY A 185 17.92 -6.89 13.37
CA GLY A 185 17.50 -7.85 14.38
C GLY A 185 17.32 -7.16 15.72
N LYS A 186 16.25 -7.53 16.43
CA LYS A 186 15.90 -6.96 17.75
C LYS A 186 17.02 -7.09 18.78
N ASP A 187 17.81 -8.16 18.69
CA ASP A 187 18.90 -8.50 19.60
C ASP A 187 20.28 -8.25 18.95
N SER A 188 20.32 -7.57 17.80
CA SER A 188 21.57 -7.22 17.11
C SER A 188 22.38 -6.21 17.92
N LEU A 189 23.71 -6.32 17.83
CA LEU A 189 24.67 -5.43 18.48
C LEU A 189 25.18 -4.32 17.56
N GLU A 190 24.72 -4.32 16.30
CA GLU A 190 25.06 -3.35 15.26
C GLU A 190 24.31 -2.03 15.39
#